data_AF-A0AAV5WKY6-F1
#
_entry.id   AF-A0AAV5WKY6-F1
#
_cell.length_a   1.000
_cell.length_b   1.000
_cell.length_c   1.000
_cell.angle_alpha   90.00
_cell.angle_beta   90.00
_cell.angle_gamma   90.00
#
_symmetry.space_group_name_H-M   'P 1'
#
loop_
_entity.id
_entity.type
_entity.pdbx_description
1 polymer ?
#
loop_
_entity_poly.entity_id
_entity_poly.type
_entity_poly.pdbx_seq_one_letter_code
_entity_poly.pdbx_strand_id
1 'polypeptide(L)'
;RKLLQQQQSMQHAQHLQHDSSSSPCSSADTPPSPPALTVAACQTTEDMLPIPEERRFHGGTTKNLIEDMIEIDRIDRLINLRGLRVMSVKEAADADAPCHRLSRIGDEIVEQLVEWTKQLPFFTELPIDVHTHLLTQRWAELVLLSACFYALSSSDAPPPMPTSEDTVSTTTDDDGQDVSLVDPSVNIRLLQRRLSTVMGKEIPLDHVEREAGSLVDKFTALLYTFSRLNLNADAYVCLKAITLLNFTPPASGISLMRDSHVRKVQAIQDQFVKALQIQLIGEADGGARLSDILTWLPLLHSAASVLLHSKMFYVPFLICKTPERLPDL
;
A
#
# COMPACT_ATOMS: atom_id res chain seq x y z
N ARG A 1 12.07 -7.29 3.20
CA ARG A 1 12.67 -7.86 4.45
C ARG A 1 12.98 -6.88 5.60
N LYS A 2 13.68 -5.75 5.40
CA LYS A 2 14.05 -4.83 6.52
C LYS A 2 12.85 -4.23 7.26
N LEU A 3 11.78 -3.86 6.54
CA LEU A 3 10.53 -3.38 7.14
C LEU A 3 9.78 -4.48 7.91
N LEU A 4 9.70 -5.69 7.36
CA LEU A 4 9.11 -6.85 8.03
C LEU A 4 9.91 -7.26 9.28
N GLN A 5 11.24 -7.11 9.25
CA GLN A 5 12.13 -7.40 10.38
C GLN A 5 12.03 -6.30 11.46
N GLN A 6 11.89 -5.04 11.05
CA GLN A 6 11.58 -3.93 11.97
C GLN A 6 10.18 -4.07 12.59
N GLN A 7 9.22 -4.59 11.83
CA GLN A 7 7.87 -4.92 12.28
C GLN A 7 7.86 -6.07 13.28
N GLN A 8 8.55 -7.18 13.00
CA GLN A 8 8.71 -8.29 13.94
C GLN A 8 9.41 -7.85 15.24
N SER A 9 10.40 -6.96 15.14
CA SER A 9 11.08 -6.37 16.31
C SER A 9 10.14 -5.48 17.14
N MET A 10 9.26 -4.69 16.52
CA MET A 10 8.30 -3.86 17.26
C MET A 10 7.16 -4.69 17.87
N GLN A 11 6.71 -5.75 17.20
CA GLN A 11 5.70 -6.69 17.73
C GLN A 11 6.21 -7.46 18.95
N HIS A 12 7.48 -7.88 18.95
CA HIS A 12 8.11 -8.49 20.13
C HIS A 12 8.15 -7.52 21.32
N ALA A 13 8.49 -6.25 21.08
CA ALA A 13 8.57 -5.23 22.13
C ALA A 13 7.21 -4.89 22.77
N GLN A 14 6.12 -4.95 22.02
CA GLN A 14 4.76 -4.71 22.55
C GLN A 14 4.22 -5.89 23.38
N HIS A 15 4.60 -7.13 23.05
CA HIS A 15 4.18 -8.31 23.81
C HIS A 15 4.86 -8.38 25.19
N LEU A 16 6.14 -7.99 25.27
CA LEU A 16 6.91 -7.96 26.53
C LEU A 16 6.42 -6.91 27.55
N GLN A 17 5.75 -5.84 27.09
CA GLN A 17 5.21 -4.81 27.99
C GLN A 17 3.86 -5.19 28.61
N HIS A 18 3.14 -6.16 28.04
CA HIS A 18 1.81 -6.56 28.53
C HIS A 18 1.87 -7.64 29.63
N ASP A 19 2.98 -8.38 29.75
CA ASP A 19 3.16 -9.44 30.75
C ASP A 19 3.90 -8.99 32.03
N SER A 20 4.32 -7.73 32.12
CA SER A 20 5.11 -7.23 33.26
C SER A 20 4.35 -6.19 34.09
N SER A 21 3.17 -6.56 34.60
CA SER A 21 2.51 -5.79 35.68
C SER A 21 2.07 -6.71 36.82
N SER A 22 3.06 -7.26 37.53
CA SER A 22 2.89 -7.58 38.95
C SER A 22 4.19 -7.29 39.69
N SER A 23 4.19 -6.22 40.49
CA SER A 23 5.20 -5.98 41.52
C SER A 23 4.86 -6.82 42.77
N PRO A 24 5.84 -7.11 43.64
CA PRO A 24 5.93 -6.26 44.82
C PRO A 24 7.35 -5.86 45.26
N CYS A 25 7.38 -4.68 45.89
CA CYS A 25 8.39 -3.99 46.71
C CYS A 25 9.45 -4.84 47.46
N SER A 26 10.71 -4.38 47.50
CA SER A 26 11.49 -4.13 48.73
C SER A 26 12.95 -3.63 48.51
N SER A 27 13.24 -2.48 49.13
CA SER A 27 14.49 -2.00 49.81
C SER A 27 15.92 -2.24 49.29
N ALA A 28 16.64 -1.11 49.19
CA ALA A 28 18.03 -0.79 49.62
C ALA A 28 19.24 -1.51 48.97
N ASP A 29 20.07 -0.75 48.25
CA ASP A 29 21.46 -0.37 48.63
C ASP A 29 22.27 0.17 47.42
N THR A 30 22.98 1.27 47.64
CA THR A 30 24.09 1.82 46.82
C THR A 30 25.43 1.16 47.24
N PRO A 31 26.62 1.38 46.62
CA PRO A 31 27.08 1.80 45.26
C PRO A 31 28.13 0.75 44.72
N PRO A 32 29.17 0.99 43.86
CA PRO A 32 29.63 2.16 43.09
C PRO A 32 30.01 1.94 41.59
N SER A 33 30.24 3.05 40.86
CA SER A 33 30.86 3.17 39.52
C SER A 33 32.34 2.70 39.50
N PRO A 34 33.00 2.39 38.34
CA PRO A 34 33.47 3.37 37.32
C PRO A 34 33.66 2.74 35.90
N PRO A 35 34.47 3.28 34.94
CA PRO A 35 34.82 4.67 34.59
C PRO A 35 34.39 5.07 33.15
N ALA A 36 34.53 6.37 32.87
CA ALA A 36 34.38 6.99 31.56
C ALA A 36 35.45 6.53 30.54
N LEU A 37 35.03 6.37 29.28
CA LEU A 37 35.93 6.32 28.12
C LEU A 37 35.55 7.40 27.12
N THR A 38 36.46 8.36 27.08
CA THR A 38 36.82 9.42 26.16
C THR A 38 36.23 9.38 24.75
N VAL A 39 35.73 10.56 24.36
CA VAL A 39 35.39 11.03 23.01
C VAL A 39 36.52 10.77 22.01
N ALA A 40 36.19 10.17 20.87
CA ALA A 40 36.99 10.26 19.65
C ALA A 40 36.13 10.90 18.55
N ALA A 41 36.38 12.17 18.29
CA ALA A 41 35.86 12.88 17.13
C ALA A 41 36.63 12.40 15.88
N CYS A 42 35.97 11.66 15.00
CA CYS A 42 36.45 11.48 13.63
C CYS A 42 35.78 12.54 12.75
N GLN A 43 36.51 13.62 12.54
CA GLN A 43 36.33 14.50 11.39
C GLN A 43 36.80 13.72 10.16
N THR A 44 35.90 13.47 9.22
CA THR A 44 36.31 13.11 7.85
C THR A 44 35.63 14.07 6.91
N THR A 45 36.49 14.78 6.22
CA THR A 45 36.29 15.84 5.25
C THR A 45 35.32 15.46 4.14
N GLU A 46 34.48 16.44 3.84
CA GLU A 46 33.59 16.52 2.70
C GLU A 46 34.36 16.26 1.38
N ASP A 47 33.87 15.32 0.58
CA ASP A 47 34.10 15.30 -0.86
C ASP A 47 32.73 15.11 -1.52
N MET A 48 32.04 16.24 -1.68
CA MET A 48 30.70 16.33 -2.23
C MET A 48 30.82 16.48 -3.75
N LEU A 49 30.60 15.38 -4.49
CA LEU A 49 30.36 15.44 -5.93
C LEU A 49 28.98 16.10 -6.18
N PRO A 50 28.87 17.05 -7.12
CA PRO A 50 27.63 17.78 -7.35
C PRO A 50 26.55 16.86 -7.94
N ILE A 51 25.45 16.72 -7.21
CA ILE A 51 24.22 16.08 -7.67
C ILE A 51 23.63 17.00 -8.76
N PRO A 52 23.21 16.49 -9.94
CA PRO A 52 22.66 17.32 -11.01
C PRO A 52 21.45 18.14 -10.55
N GLU A 53 21.58 19.47 -10.63
CA GLU A 53 20.51 20.45 -10.39
C GLU A 53 19.45 20.41 -11.50
N GLU A 54 18.63 19.37 -11.61
CA GLU A 54 17.48 19.39 -12.53
C GLU A 54 16.23 18.80 -11.88
N ARG A 55 15.59 19.64 -11.07
CA ARG A 55 14.13 19.89 -11.01
C ARG A 55 13.89 20.92 -9.91
N ARG A 56 14.30 22.17 -10.18
CA ARG A 56 13.80 23.31 -9.40
C ARG A 56 12.31 23.40 -9.66
N PHE A 57 11.51 23.29 -8.61
CA PHE A 57 10.08 23.57 -8.56
C PHE A 57 9.84 24.99 -9.09
N HIS A 58 9.71 25.14 -10.40
CA HIS A 58 9.18 26.35 -11.00
C HIS A 58 7.68 26.27 -10.77
N GLY A 59 7.07 27.36 -10.28
CA GLY A 59 5.66 27.46 -9.92
C GLY A 59 4.71 27.17 -11.09
N GLY A 60 4.62 25.90 -11.48
CA GLY A 60 3.63 25.38 -12.39
C GLY A 60 2.27 25.43 -11.72
N THR A 61 1.25 25.74 -12.50
CA THR A 61 -0.15 25.64 -12.10
C THR A 61 -0.42 24.27 -11.45
N THR A 62 -1.31 24.20 -10.46
CA THR A 62 -1.69 22.95 -9.77
C THR A 62 -2.07 21.82 -10.72
N LYS A 63 -2.55 22.14 -11.93
CA LYS A 63 -2.78 21.16 -13.01
C LYS A 63 -1.51 20.40 -13.42
N ASN A 64 -0.38 21.09 -13.55
CA ASN A 64 0.88 20.46 -13.92
C ASN A 64 1.35 19.49 -12.83
N LEU A 65 1.11 19.83 -11.56
CA LEU A 65 1.44 18.95 -10.43
C LEU A 65 0.61 17.66 -10.43
N ILE A 66 -0.69 17.75 -10.73
CA ILE A 66 -1.57 16.57 -10.77
C ILE A 66 -1.22 15.68 -11.96
N GLU A 67 -0.96 16.27 -13.12
CA GLU A 67 -0.52 15.54 -14.33
C GLU A 67 0.79 14.78 -14.06
N ASP A 68 1.79 15.45 -13.47
CA ASP A 68 3.05 14.81 -13.05
C ASP A 68 2.78 13.64 -12.09
N MET A 69 1.87 13.83 -11.14
CA MET A 69 1.50 12.79 -10.17
C MET A 69 0.84 11.57 -10.81
N ILE A 70 0.03 11.76 -11.86
CA ILE A 70 -0.59 10.68 -12.63
C ILE A 70 0.48 9.90 -13.40
N GLU A 71 1.42 10.60 -14.05
CA GLU A 71 2.46 9.95 -14.86
C GLU A 71 3.37 9.05 -14.01
N ILE A 72 3.73 9.49 -12.80
CA ILE A 72 4.61 8.73 -11.91
C ILE A 72 3.90 7.60 -11.14
N ASP A 73 2.56 7.61 -11.02
CA ASP A 73 1.84 6.63 -10.17
C ASP A 73 2.04 5.18 -10.63
N ARG A 74 2.10 4.96 -11.95
CA ARG A 74 2.39 3.68 -12.61
C ARG A 74 1.73 2.48 -11.92
N ILE A 75 0.44 2.61 -11.60
CA ILE A 75 -0.32 1.69 -10.75
C ILE A 75 -0.25 0.22 -11.22
N ASP A 76 -0.20 -0.01 -12.53
CA ASP A 76 -0.01 -1.33 -13.12
C ASP A 76 1.23 -2.04 -12.60
N ARG A 77 2.33 -1.33 -12.36
CA ARG A 77 3.58 -1.93 -11.88
C ARG A 77 3.50 -2.37 -10.43
N LEU A 78 2.67 -1.71 -9.62
CA LEU A 78 2.45 -2.05 -8.21
C LEU A 78 1.57 -3.30 -8.07
N ILE A 79 0.64 -3.52 -9.01
CA ILE A 79 -0.35 -4.59 -8.93
C ILE A 79 0.03 -5.82 -9.79
N ASN A 80 0.56 -5.62 -11.00
CA ASN A 80 0.94 -6.69 -11.93
C ASN A 80 2.37 -7.20 -11.71
N LEU A 81 2.56 -7.82 -10.55
CA LEU A 81 3.86 -8.28 -10.06
C LEU A 81 4.35 -9.54 -10.78
N ARG A 82 5.66 -9.64 -10.98
CA ARG A 82 6.29 -10.82 -11.61
C ARG A 82 6.14 -12.06 -10.74
N GLY A 83 6.09 -11.91 -9.42
CA GLY A 83 5.82 -13.00 -8.49
C GLY A 83 4.49 -13.73 -8.69
N LEU A 84 3.49 -13.06 -9.27
CA LEU A 84 2.15 -13.62 -9.53
C LEU A 84 2.05 -14.43 -10.84
N ARG A 85 3.07 -14.37 -11.70
CA ARG A 85 3.06 -15.03 -13.01
C ARG A 85 3.22 -16.53 -12.87
N VAL A 86 2.48 -17.30 -13.68
CA VAL A 86 2.55 -18.75 -13.77
C VAL A 86 3.68 -19.14 -14.71
N MET A 87 4.64 -19.89 -14.20
CA MET A 87 5.81 -20.34 -14.94
C MET A 87 5.51 -21.57 -15.80
N SER A 88 6.29 -21.79 -16.85
CA SER A 88 6.19 -22.99 -17.68
C SER A 88 6.63 -24.25 -16.93
N VAL A 89 6.20 -25.43 -17.38
CA VAL A 89 6.60 -26.74 -16.81
C VAL A 89 8.12 -26.92 -16.79
N LYS A 90 8.84 -26.26 -17.71
CA LYS A 90 10.30 -26.32 -17.83
C LYS A 90 11.01 -25.48 -16.75
N GLU A 91 10.42 -24.35 -16.37
CA GLU A 91 10.93 -23.48 -15.31
C GLU A 91 10.53 -23.99 -13.90
N ALA A 92 9.42 -24.72 -13.80
CA ALA A 92 8.99 -25.36 -12.55
C ALA A 92 9.97 -26.43 -12.04
N ALA A 93 10.77 -27.03 -12.93
CA ALA A 93 11.79 -28.04 -12.59
C ALA A 93 13.04 -27.42 -11.92
N ASP A 94 13.36 -26.16 -12.23
CA ASP A 94 14.43 -25.37 -11.62
C ASP A 94 13.90 -24.32 -10.63
N ALA A 95 12.59 -24.35 -10.33
CA ALA A 95 11.92 -23.26 -9.64
C ALA A 95 12.29 -23.15 -8.15
N ASP A 96 12.53 -21.90 -7.74
CA ASP A 96 12.53 -21.48 -6.35
C ASP A 96 11.29 -21.99 -5.61
N ALA A 97 11.46 -22.44 -4.37
CA ALA A 97 10.35 -22.95 -3.56
C ALA A 97 9.20 -21.91 -3.49
N PRO A 98 7.93 -22.33 -3.44
CA PRO A 98 6.77 -21.43 -3.43
C PRO A 98 6.83 -20.26 -2.42
N CYS A 99 7.51 -20.46 -1.28
CA CYS A 99 7.78 -19.43 -0.28
C CYS A 99 8.69 -18.28 -0.78
N HIS A 100 9.64 -18.56 -1.68
CA HIS A 100 10.49 -17.54 -2.30
C HIS A 100 9.69 -16.68 -3.27
N ARG A 101 8.71 -17.26 -3.98
CA ARG A 101 7.81 -16.50 -4.86
C ARG A 101 6.94 -15.51 -4.09
N LEU A 102 6.38 -15.97 -2.97
CA LEU A 102 5.63 -15.11 -2.04
C LEU A 102 6.51 -14.00 -1.44
N SER A 103 7.77 -14.32 -1.13
CA SER A 103 8.73 -13.32 -0.65
C SER A 103 9.03 -12.28 -1.73
N ARG A 104 9.17 -12.70 -2.99
CA ARG A 104 9.43 -11.83 -4.14
C ARG A 104 8.29 -10.83 -4.36
N ILE A 105 7.04 -11.25 -4.21
CA ILE A 105 5.87 -10.36 -4.26
C ILE A 105 6.00 -9.21 -3.26
N GLY A 106 6.33 -9.53 -1.99
CA GLY A 106 6.51 -8.52 -0.96
C GLY A 106 7.68 -7.56 -1.25
N ASP A 107 8.81 -8.09 -1.74
CA ASP A 107 9.96 -7.26 -2.08
C ASP A 107 9.69 -6.36 -3.31
N GLU A 108 8.97 -6.86 -4.34
CA GLU A 108 8.56 -6.06 -5.50
C GLU A 108 7.62 -4.91 -5.08
N ILE A 109 6.64 -5.14 -4.20
CA ILE A 109 5.74 -4.08 -3.69
C ILE A 109 6.56 -2.99 -2.99
N VAL A 110 7.49 -3.38 -2.12
CA VAL A 110 8.34 -2.43 -1.39
C VAL A 110 9.21 -1.63 -2.36
N GLU A 111 9.81 -2.29 -3.35
CA GLU A 111 10.61 -1.63 -4.38
C GLU A 111 9.79 -0.60 -5.16
N GLN A 112 8.60 -0.96 -5.64
CA GLN A 112 7.72 -0.05 -6.38
C GLN A 112 7.28 1.15 -5.52
N LEU A 113 6.94 0.94 -4.25
CA LEU A 113 6.55 2.05 -3.36
C LEU A 113 7.71 3.00 -3.06
N VAL A 114 8.91 2.45 -2.85
CA VAL A 114 10.13 3.26 -2.63
C VAL A 114 10.45 4.06 -3.89
N GLU A 115 10.36 3.44 -5.06
CA GLU A 115 10.64 4.09 -6.33
C GLU A 115 9.62 5.18 -6.66
N TRP A 116 8.33 4.91 -6.46
CA TRP A 116 7.28 5.93 -6.53
C TRP A 116 7.56 7.12 -5.59
N THR A 117 7.94 6.83 -4.33
CA THR A 117 8.26 7.89 -3.34
C THR A 117 9.40 8.79 -3.81
N LYS A 118 10.46 8.22 -4.40
CA LYS A 118 11.60 8.98 -4.94
C LYS A 118 11.24 9.87 -6.12
N GLN A 119 10.19 9.50 -6.87
CA GLN A 119 9.75 10.24 -8.06
C GLN A 119 8.78 11.37 -7.73
N LEU A 120 8.33 11.48 -6.48
CA LEU A 120 7.40 12.52 -6.05
C LEU A 120 7.96 13.93 -6.32
N PRO A 121 7.15 14.87 -6.84
CA PRO A 121 7.61 16.23 -7.16
C PRO A 121 8.18 17.00 -5.97
N PHE A 122 7.76 16.64 -4.75
CA PHE A 122 8.22 17.24 -3.49
C PHE A 122 9.30 16.41 -2.77
N PHE A 123 9.88 15.37 -3.40
CA PHE A 123 10.83 14.48 -2.76
C PHE A 123 12.04 15.23 -2.17
N THR A 124 12.56 16.25 -2.85
CA THR A 124 13.72 17.02 -2.38
C THR A 124 13.40 18.01 -1.26
N GLU A 125 12.12 18.27 -0.97
CA GLU A 125 11.70 19.26 0.05
C GLU A 125 11.77 18.71 1.48
N LEU A 126 11.72 17.39 1.61
CA LEU A 126 11.70 16.65 2.85
C LEU A 126 12.94 15.75 2.98
N PRO A 127 13.53 15.64 4.17
CA PRO A 127 14.59 14.68 4.44
C PRO A 127 14.22 13.22 4.17
N ILE A 128 15.21 12.39 3.86
CA ILE A 128 15.03 10.96 3.54
C ILE A 128 14.41 10.17 4.70
N ASP A 129 14.77 10.50 5.94
CA ASP A 129 14.19 9.90 7.15
C ASP A 129 12.69 10.24 7.28
N VAL A 130 12.24 11.40 6.80
CA VAL A 130 10.81 11.76 6.76
C VAL A 130 10.08 10.86 5.77
N HIS A 131 10.60 10.76 4.54
CA HIS A 131 10.03 9.88 3.50
C HIS A 131 9.97 8.43 3.97
N THR A 132 11.04 7.95 4.60
CA THR A 132 11.13 6.60 5.14
C THR A 132 10.08 6.39 6.22
N HIS A 133 9.90 7.34 7.15
CA HIS A 133 8.88 7.26 8.20
C HIS A 133 7.46 7.25 7.61
N LEU A 134 7.14 8.19 6.72
CA LEU A 134 5.84 8.28 6.07
C LEU A 134 5.48 6.97 5.36
N LEU A 135 6.40 6.45 4.54
CA LEU A 135 6.19 5.20 3.82
C LEU A 135 6.04 4.01 4.78
N THR A 136 6.86 3.93 5.83
CA THR A 136 6.79 2.85 6.84
C THR A 136 5.44 2.82 7.56
N GLN A 137 4.83 3.98 7.80
CA GLN A 137 3.54 4.07 8.48
C GLN A 137 2.35 3.83 7.53
N ARG A 138 2.48 4.21 6.25
CA ARG A 138 1.33 4.31 5.32
C ARG A 138 1.35 3.30 4.19
N TRP A 139 2.37 2.45 4.05
CA TRP A 139 2.49 1.53 2.92
C TRP A 139 1.26 0.64 2.72
N ALA A 140 0.65 0.11 3.81
CA ALA A 140 -0.49 -0.79 3.72
C ALA A 140 -1.73 -0.07 3.17
N GLU A 141 -1.97 1.17 3.63
CA GLU A 141 -3.03 2.04 3.14
C GLU A 141 -2.81 2.41 1.67
N LEU A 142 -1.57 2.71 1.27
CA LEU A 142 -1.21 3.02 -0.12
C LEU A 142 -1.46 1.83 -1.06
N VAL A 143 -1.07 0.62 -0.65
CA VAL A 143 -1.31 -0.59 -1.46
C VAL A 143 -2.80 -0.86 -1.63
N LEU A 144 -3.58 -0.75 -0.56
CA LEU A 144 -5.03 -0.98 -0.60
C LEU A 144 -5.75 0.08 -1.45
N LEU A 145 -5.40 1.35 -1.29
CA LEU A 145 -5.95 2.45 -2.09
C LEU A 145 -5.65 2.23 -3.58
N SER A 146 -4.40 1.92 -3.93
CA SER A 146 -4.03 1.61 -5.31
C SER A 146 -4.73 0.36 -5.84
N ALA A 147 -4.86 -0.70 -5.03
CA ALA A 147 -5.59 -1.90 -5.43
C ALA A 147 -7.08 -1.61 -5.72
N CYS A 148 -7.73 -0.78 -4.90
CA CYS A 148 -9.11 -0.37 -5.13
C CYS A 148 -9.28 0.43 -6.43
N PHE A 149 -8.42 1.42 -6.67
CA PHE A 149 -8.47 2.20 -7.90
C PHE A 149 -8.20 1.32 -9.13
N TYR A 150 -7.16 0.49 -9.08
CA TYR A 150 -6.82 -0.43 -10.17
C TYR A 150 -7.97 -1.37 -10.53
N ALA A 151 -8.61 -1.98 -9.54
CA ALA A 151 -9.69 -2.94 -9.74
C ALA A 151 -10.88 -2.33 -10.50
N LEU A 152 -11.17 -1.05 -10.26
CA LEU A 152 -12.27 -0.35 -10.91
C LEU A 152 -11.89 0.21 -12.27
N SER A 153 -10.66 0.72 -12.42
CA SER A 153 -10.19 1.27 -13.71
C SER A 153 -9.91 0.19 -14.75
N SER A 154 -9.59 -1.04 -14.32
CA SER A 154 -9.36 -2.19 -15.23
C SER A 154 -10.62 -3.00 -15.53
N SER A 155 -11.77 -2.62 -14.95
CA SER A 155 -13.07 -3.22 -15.20
C SER A 155 -13.75 -2.60 -16.42
N ASP A 156 -13.09 -2.61 -17.58
CA ASP A 156 -13.67 -2.21 -18.87
C ASP A 156 -14.61 -3.29 -19.44
N ALA A 157 -15.55 -3.77 -18.62
CA ALA A 157 -16.72 -4.46 -19.15
C ALA A 157 -17.67 -3.39 -19.71
N PRO A 158 -18.12 -3.50 -20.98
CA PRO A 158 -19.04 -2.52 -21.54
C PRO A 158 -20.35 -2.52 -20.72
N PRO A 159 -20.98 -1.36 -20.49
CA PRO A 159 -22.24 -1.29 -19.75
C PRO A 159 -23.30 -2.17 -20.45
N PRO A 160 -24.10 -2.94 -19.70
CA PRO A 160 -25.18 -3.72 -20.30
C PRO A 160 -26.17 -2.74 -20.94
N MET A 161 -26.24 -2.77 -22.26
CA MET A 161 -27.25 -2.07 -23.04
C MET A 161 -28.65 -2.51 -22.56
N PRO A 162 -29.61 -1.58 -22.34
CA PRO A 162 -30.96 -1.96 -22.02
C PRO A 162 -31.66 -2.36 -23.31
N THR A 163 -31.65 -3.64 -23.64
CA THR A 163 -32.53 -4.18 -24.69
C THR A 163 -33.42 -5.26 -24.09
N SER A 164 -34.67 -4.84 -23.87
CA SER A 164 -35.93 -5.58 -24.06
C SER A 164 -35.91 -7.11 -24.01
N GLU A 165 -36.80 -7.60 -23.15
CA GLU A 165 -37.33 -8.95 -22.97
C GLU A 165 -37.16 -9.94 -24.13
N ASP A 166 -36.91 -11.21 -23.74
CA ASP A 166 -36.85 -12.43 -24.56
C ASP A 166 -35.56 -12.69 -25.37
N THR A 167 -34.49 -13.09 -24.68
CA THR A 167 -33.61 -14.14 -25.22
C THR A 167 -32.94 -14.91 -24.08
N VAL A 168 -33.26 -16.19 -23.93
CA VAL A 168 -32.55 -17.14 -23.07
C VAL A 168 -31.10 -17.20 -23.54
N SER A 169 -30.20 -16.53 -22.82
CA SER A 169 -28.76 -16.64 -23.06
C SER A 169 -28.23 -17.87 -22.31
N THR A 170 -28.03 -18.93 -23.08
CA THR A 170 -27.19 -20.08 -22.74
C THR A 170 -25.79 -19.63 -22.32
N THR A 171 -25.44 -19.93 -21.07
CA THR A 171 -24.10 -20.27 -20.56
C THR A 171 -22.93 -19.81 -21.42
N THR A 172 -22.54 -18.53 -21.29
CA THR A 172 -21.12 -18.20 -21.38
C THR A 172 -20.54 -18.50 -20.02
N ASP A 173 -19.59 -19.44 -19.97
CA ASP A 173 -18.70 -19.66 -18.85
C ASP A 173 -17.90 -18.37 -18.61
N ASP A 174 -18.51 -17.39 -17.93
CA ASP A 174 -17.80 -16.32 -17.26
C ASP A 174 -17.08 -16.99 -16.10
N ASP A 175 -15.86 -17.46 -16.34
CA ASP A 175 -15.07 -18.20 -15.36
C ASP A 175 -14.57 -17.27 -14.24
N GLY A 176 -15.45 -16.45 -13.66
CA GLY A 176 -15.30 -15.72 -12.40
C GLY A 176 -13.93 -15.11 -12.19
N GLN A 177 -13.32 -14.59 -13.26
CA GLN A 177 -11.92 -14.20 -13.24
C GLN A 177 -11.74 -12.86 -12.51
N ASP A 178 -12.81 -12.09 -12.37
CA ASP A 178 -12.81 -10.76 -11.77
C ASP A 178 -13.28 -10.76 -10.31
N VAL A 179 -12.82 -9.74 -9.58
CA VAL A 179 -13.18 -9.53 -8.17
C VAL A 179 -14.64 -9.07 -8.08
N SER A 180 -15.42 -9.70 -7.20
CA SER A 180 -16.77 -9.28 -6.86
C SER A 180 -16.74 -8.06 -5.94
N LEU A 181 -17.56 -7.05 -6.24
CA LEU A 181 -17.74 -5.89 -5.37
C LEU A 181 -18.60 -6.21 -4.14
N VAL A 182 -19.44 -7.25 -4.19
CA VAL A 182 -20.52 -7.43 -3.19
C VAL A 182 -20.37 -8.74 -2.41
N ASP A 183 -19.79 -9.79 -3.00
CA ASP A 183 -19.73 -11.11 -2.40
C ASP A 183 -18.28 -11.53 -2.05
N PRO A 184 -17.89 -11.47 -0.76
CA PRO A 184 -16.58 -11.94 -0.31
C PRO A 184 -16.34 -13.43 -0.59
N SER A 185 -17.41 -14.23 -0.69
CA SER A 185 -17.33 -15.67 -0.94
C SER A 185 -16.86 -15.97 -2.36
N VAL A 186 -17.17 -15.10 -3.31
CA VAL A 186 -16.60 -15.18 -4.68
C VAL A 186 -15.11 -14.84 -4.63
N ASN A 187 -14.75 -13.78 -3.90
CA ASN A 187 -13.37 -13.30 -3.80
C ASN A 187 -12.43 -14.29 -3.11
N ILE A 188 -12.91 -14.99 -2.07
CA ILE A 188 -12.10 -16.00 -1.37
C ILE A 188 -11.85 -17.23 -2.26
N ARG A 189 -12.83 -17.65 -3.07
CA ARG A 189 -12.68 -18.71 -4.07
C ARG A 189 -11.73 -18.31 -5.19
N LEU A 190 -11.85 -17.07 -5.67
CA LEU A 190 -10.92 -16.49 -6.66
C LEU A 190 -9.48 -16.49 -6.12
N LEU A 191 -9.30 -16.04 -4.88
CA LEU A 191 -8.00 -16.04 -4.20
C LEU A 191 -7.44 -17.46 -4.09
N GLN A 192 -8.25 -18.43 -3.66
CA GLN A 192 -7.84 -19.84 -3.54
C GLN A 192 -7.39 -20.42 -4.89
N ARG A 193 -8.15 -20.16 -5.96
CA ARG A 193 -7.82 -20.62 -7.32
C ARG A 193 -6.47 -20.04 -7.74
N ARG A 194 -6.29 -18.72 -7.64
CA ARG A 194 -5.07 -18.02 -8.07
C ARG A 194 -3.85 -18.42 -7.23
N LEU A 195 -4.02 -18.56 -5.91
CA LEU A 195 -2.98 -19.09 -5.03
C LEU A 195 -2.58 -20.52 -5.44
N SER A 196 -3.55 -21.40 -5.68
CA SER A 196 -3.26 -22.79 -6.07
C SER A 196 -2.51 -22.87 -7.40
N THR A 197 -2.92 -22.07 -8.38
CA THR A 197 -2.25 -21.96 -9.68
C THR A 197 -0.83 -21.42 -9.53
N VAL A 198 -0.64 -20.36 -8.75
CA VAL A 198 0.71 -19.81 -8.47
C VAL A 198 1.53 -20.84 -7.72
N MET A 199 1.04 -21.51 -6.69
CA MET A 199 1.84 -22.48 -5.93
C MET A 199 2.09 -23.81 -6.66
N GLY A 200 1.42 -24.05 -7.80
CA GLY A 200 1.52 -25.31 -8.54
C GLY A 200 0.95 -26.51 -7.77
N LYS A 201 0.15 -26.26 -6.73
CA LYS A 201 -0.50 -27.28 -5.90
C LYS A 201 -1.84 -26.77 -5.42
N GLU A 202 -2.79 -27.68 -5.25
CA GLU A 202 -4.09 -27.35 -4.70
C GLU A 202 -3.96 -26.92 -3.22
N ILE A 203 -4.52 -25.75 -2.90
CA ILE A 203 -4.63 -25.24 -1.54
C ILE A 203 -6.09 -25.39 -1.11
N PRO A 204 -6.39 -26.10 -0.01
CA PRO A 204 -7.76 -26.25 0.46
C PRO A 204 -8.42 -24.91 0.78
N LEU A 205 -9.68 -24.73 0.40
CA LEU A 205 -10.44 -23.50 0.63
C LEU A 205 -10.46 -23.10 2.11
N ASP A 206 -10.73 -24.06 3.01
CA ASP A 206 -10.74 -23.85 4.46
C ASP A 206 -9.44 -23.24 5.00
N HIS A 207 -8.30 -23.52 4.34
CA HIS A 207 -7.02 -22.94 4.73
C HIS A 207 -6.93 -21.47 4.34
N VAL A 208 -7.40 -21.13 3.14
CA VAL A 208 -7.43 -19.75 2.64
C VAL A 208 -8.43 -18.91 3.43
N GLU A 209 -9.60 -19.46 3.75
CA GLU A 209 -10.60 -18.81 4.62
C GLU A 209 -10.02 -18.49 5.99
N ARG A 210 -9.31 -19.43 6.62
CA ARG A 210 -8.70 -19.22 7.94
C ARG A 210 -7.61 -18.16 7.94
N GLU A 211 -6.78 -18.12 6.89
CA GLU A 211 -5.61 -17.24 6.84
C GLU A 211 -5.88 -15.87 6.19
N ALA A 212 -6.85 -15.77 5.29
CA ALA A 212 -7.12 -14.57 4.49
C ALA A 212 -8.58 -14.09 4.54
N GLY A 213 -9.52 -14.86 5.10
CA GLY A 213 -10.96 -14.54 5.07
C GLY A 213 -11.28 -13.14 5.60
N SER A 214 -10.76 -12.79 6.79
CA SER A 214 -10.98 -11.46 7.37
C SER A 214 -10.47 -10.32 6.48
N LEU A 215 -9.33 -10.52 5.80
CA LEU A 215 -8.79 -9.53 4.86
C LEU A 215 -9.67 -9.43 3.62
N VAL A 216 -10.15 -10.55 3.08
CA VAL A 216 -11.03 -10.58 1.92
C VAL A 216 -12.36 -9.89 2.23
N ASP A 217 -12.96 -10.13 3.40
CA ASP A 217 -14.20 -9.44 3.83
C ASP A 217 -14.00 -7.94 3.89
N LYS A 218 -12.93 -7.50 4.58
CA LYS A 218 -12.61 -6.08 4.75
C LYS A 218 -12.28 -5.42 3.41
N PHE A 219 -11.53 -6.09 2.55
CA PHE A 219 -11.16 -5.60 1.23
C PHE A 219 -12.38 -5.52 0.30
N THR A 220 -13.28 -6.50 0.32
CA THR A 220 -14.51 -6.49 -0.47
C THR A 220 -15.40 -5.30 -0.09
N ALA A 221 -15.60 -5.07 1.21
CA ALA A 221 -16.34 -3.91 1.70
C ALA A 221 -15.64 -2.58 1.37
N LEU A 222 -14.30 -2.54 1.46
CA LEU A 222 -13.50 -1.37 1.09
C LEU A 222 -13.66 -1.03 -0.39
N LEU A 223 -13.59 -2.05 -1.26
CA LEU A 223 -13.71 -1.92 -2.70
C LEU A 223 -15.12 -1.46 -3.11
N TYR A 224 -16.16 -2.05 -2.50
CA TYR A 224 -17.55 -1.62 -2.70
C TYR A 224 -17.77 -0.15 -2.35
N THR A 225 -17.26 0.29 -1.20
CA THR A 225 -17.44 1.68 -0.76
C THR A 225 -16.59 2.63 -1.59
N PHE A 226 -15.40 2.21 -2.03
CA PHE A 226 -14.55 2.99 -2.93
C PHE A 226 -15.20 3.17 -4.32
N SER A 227 -15.88 2.16 -4.87
CA SER A 227 -16.55 2.29 -6.17
C SER A 227 -17.66 3.32 -6.18
N ARG A 228 -18.31 3.54 -5.04
CA ARG A 228 -19.33 4.57 -4.87
C ARG A 228 -18.76 5.98 -4.74
N LEU A 229 -17.45 6.12 -4.48
CA LEU A 229 -16.79 7.42 -4.51
C LEU A 229 -16.60 7.92 -5.95
N ASN A 230 -16.54 7.01 -6.93
CA ASN A 230 -16.37 7.34 -8.35
C ASN A 230 -15.21 8.33 -8.59
N LEU A 231 -14.07 8.11 -7.94
CA LEU A 231 -12.92 9.02 -8.05
C LEU A 231 -12.30 8.91 -9.44
N ASN A 232 -12.13 10.05 -10.09
CA ASN A 232 -11.28 10.18 -11.27
C ASN A 232 -9.79 10.07 -10.90
N ALA A 233 -8.91 9.97 -11.91
CA ALA A 233 -7.47 9.83 -11.72
C ALA A 233 -6.86 10.99 -10.93
N ASP A 234 -7.27 12.23 -11.22
CA ASP A 234 -6.81 13.45 -10.55
C ASP A 234 -7.09 13.39 -9.03
N ALA A 235 -8.32 13.05 -8.66
CA ALA A 235 -8.75 12.94 -7.26
C ALA A 235 -8.04 11.77 -6.56
N TYR A 236 -7.85 10.64 -7.24
CA TYR A 236 -7.14 9.49 -6.71
C TYR A 236 -5.68 9.81 -6.39
N VAL A 237 -4.92 10.46 -7.28
CA VAL A 237 -3.50 10.78 -7.00
C VAL A 237 -3.37 11.80 -5.86
N CYS A 238 -4.30 12.75 -5.75
CA CYS A 238 -4.35 13.66 -4.63
C CYS A 238 -4.62 12.91 -3.31
N LEU A 239 -5.60 12.01 -3.30
CA LEU A 239 -5.92 11.19 -2.14
C LEU A 239 -4.71 10.32 -1.72
N LYS A 240 -4.02 9.71 -2.69
CA LYS A 240 -2.83 8.91 -2.43
C LYS A 240 -1.68 9.72 -1.83
N ALA A 241 -1.45 10.94 -2.35
CA ALA A 241 -0.47 11.86 -1.77
C ALA A 241 -0.85 12.27 -0.33
N ILE A 242 -2.12 12.59 -0.09
CA ILE A 242 -2.63 12.92 1.27
C ILE A 242 -2.45 11.74 2.22
N THR A 243 -2.72 10.51 1.77
CA THR A 243 -2.52 9.27 2.55
C THR A 243 -1.06 9.10 2.93
N LEU A 244 -0.11 9.26 1.99
CA LEU A 244 1.32 9.21 2.28
C LEU A 244 1.71 10.29 3.31
N LEU A 245 1.26 11.53 3.11
CA LEU A 245 1.61 12.70 3.92
C LEU A 245 0.86 12.77 5.26
N ASN A 246 -0.01 11.80 5.56
CA ASN A 246 -0.73 11.75 6.83
C ASN A 246 0.20 11.34 7.97
N PHE A 247 0.96 12.34 8.45
CA PHE A 247 2.01 12.16 9.44
C PHE A 247 1.44 11.98 10.84
N THR A 248 1.84 10.89 11.50
CA THR A 248 1.60 10.67 12.92
C THR A 248 2.96 10.68 13.64
N PRO A 249 3.19 11.62 14.58
CA PRO A 249 4.44 11.65 15.35
C PRO A 249 4.60 10.37 16.18
N PRO A 250 5.81 9.79 16.28
CA PRO A 250 6.04 8.62 17.12
C PRO A 250 5.85 8.97 18.61
N ALA A 251 5.07 8.14 19.33
CA ALA A 251 4.70 8.36 20.73
C ALA A 251 5.88 8.31 21.74
N SER A 252 7.04 7.81 21.33
CA SER A 252 8.21 7.61 22.19
C SER A 252 9.23 8.76 22.05
N GLY A 253 9.04 9.82 22.82
CA GLY A 253 10.04 10.57 23.61
C GLY A 253 11.33 11.15 22.99
N ILE A 254 11.72 10.84 21.76
CA ILE A 254 12.89 11.46 21.10
C ILE A 254 12.40 11.90 19.73
N SER A 255 11.93 13.15 19.64
CA SER A 255 11.63 13.77 18.36
C SER A 255 12.95 14.00 17.60
N LEU A 256 13.45 12.96 16.93
CA LEU A 256 14.50 13.07 15.91
C LEU A 256 14.05 13.99 14.77
N MET A 257 12.74 14.18 14.63
CA MET A 257 12.12 15.11 13.70
C MET A 257 11.99 16.50 14.27
N ARG A 258 12.55 17.47 13.57
CA ARG A 258 12.35 18.89 13.87
C ARG A 258 10.91 19.28 13.57
N ASP A 259 10.29 20.12 14.42
CA ASP A 259 8.97 20.71 14.17
C ASP A 259 8.86 21.36 12.78
N SER A 260 9.97 21.87 12.25
CA SER A 260 10.05 22.41 10.90
C SER A 260 9.71 21.39 9.80
N HIS A 261 10.05 20.10 9.98
CA HIS A 261 9.72 19.06 9.02
C HIS A 261 8.23 18.71 9.08
N VAL A 262 7.65 18.65 10.28
CA VAL A 262 6.20 18.41 10.46
C VAL A 262 5.38 19.51 9.77
N ARG A 263 5.76 20.77 9.98
CA ARG A 263 5.10 21.92 9.31
C ARG A 263 5.25 21.87 7.79
N LYS A 264 6.40 21.44 7.27
CA LYS A 264 6.59 21.25 5.83
C LYS A 264 5.69 20.15 5.26
N VAL A 265 5.62 19.00 5.93
CA VAL A 265 4.72 17.90 5.53
C VAL A 265 3.27 18.39 5.48
N GLN A 266 2.81 19.09 6.51
CA GLN A 266 1.48 19.68 6.56
C GLN A 266 1.25 20.70 5.43
N ALA A 267 2.22 21.58 5.16
CA ALA A 267 2.12 22.57 4.09
C ALA A 267 2.02 21.92 2.69
N ILE A 268 2.74 20.82 2.44
CA ILE A 268 2.63 20.04 1.19
C ILE A 268 1.27 19.33 1.15
N GLN A 269 0.86 18.69 2.25
CA GLN A 269 -0.42 18.00 2.35
C GLN A 269 -1.59 18.94 2.07
N ASP A 270 -1.57 20.16 2.61
CA ASP A 270 -2.59 21.19 2.40
C ASP A 270 -2.76 21.55 0.92
N GLN A 271 -1.69 21.49 0.12
CA GLN A 271 -1.78 21.73 -1.32
C GLN A 271 -2.59 20.62 -2.00
N PHE A 272 -2.35 19.36 -1.65
CA PHE A 272 -3.11 18.22 -2.18
C PHE A 272 -4.55 18.19 -1.65
N VAL A 273 -4.80 18.60 -0.40
CA VAL A 273 -6.17 18.72 0.13
C VAL A 273 -6.96 19.78 -0.65
N LYS A 274 -6.37 20.94 -0.93
CA LYS A 274 -7.00 21.98 -1.75
C LYS A 274 -7.22 21.50 -3.19
N ALA A 275 -6.24 20.83 -3.78
CA ALA A 275 -6.36 20.25 -5.11
C ALA A 275 -7.51 19.22 -5.18
N LEU A 276 -7.58 18.31 -4.20
CA LEU A 276 -8.67 17.34 -4.09
C LEU A 276 -10.03 18.05 -3.98
N GLN A 277 -10.17 19.05 -3.11
CA GLN A 277 -11.41 19.80 -2.97
C GLN A 277 -11.85 20.45 -4.29
N ILE A 278 -10.92 21.02 -5.06
CA ILE A 278 -11.22 21.60 -6.39
C ILE A 278 -11.76 20.51 -7.34
N GLN A 279 -11.12 19.34 -7.37
CA GLN A 279 -11.54 18.23 -8.23
C GLN A 279 -12.94 17.71 -7.85
N LEU A 280 -13.22 17.58 -6.56
CA LEU A 280 -14.54 17.13 -6.09
C LEU A 280 -15.67 18.16 -6.32
N ILE A 281 -15.36 19.47 -6.34
CA ILE A 281 -16.33 20.54 -6.62
C ILE A 281 -16.59 20.68 -8.14
N GLY A 282 -15.57 20.41 -8.97
CA GLY A 282 -15.66 20.51 -10.41
C GLY A 282 -16.61 19.51 -11.07
N GLU A 283 -16.92 18.40 -10.38
CA GLU A 283 -17.90 17.41 -10.84
C GLU A 283 -19.32 17.87 -10.51
N ALA A 284 -19.96 18.55 -11.46
CA ALA A 284 -21.19 19.31 -11.27
C ALA A 284 -22.46 18.46 -10.98
N ASP A 285 -22.40 17.12 -11.01
CA ASP A 285 -23.55 16.28 -10.64
C ASP A 285 -23.08 14.83 -10.37
N GLY A 286 -22.92 14.45 -9.09
CA GLY A 286 -22.73 13.05 -8.68
C GLY A 286 -21.33 12.57 -8.27
N GLY A 287 -20.33 13.45 -8.20
CA GLY A 287 -18.98 13.12 -7.71
C GLY A 287 -18.91 12.92 -6.18
N ALA A 288 -17.89 12.19 -5.71
CA ALA A 288 -17.65 12.04 -4.27
C ALA A 288 -17.52 13.39 -3.56
N ARG A 289 -18.09 13.48 -2.36
CA ARG A 289 -17.88 14.62 -1.48
C ARG A 289 -16.72 14.33 -0.53
N LEU A 290 -16.12 15.38 0.01
CA LEU A 290 -15.11 15.25 1.07
C LEU A 290 -15.64 14.43 2.27
N SER A 291 -16.92 14.56 2.60
CA SER A 291 -17.57 13.75 3.64
C SER A 291 -17.52 12.25 3.35
N ASP A 292 -17.68 11.87 2.09
CA ASP A 292 -17.70 10.47 1.68
C ASP A 292 -16.30 9.88 1.81
N ILE A 293 -15.26 10.63 1.42
CA ILE A 293 -13.86 10.26 1.64
C ILE A 293 -13.55 10.12 3.13
N LEU A 294 -14.01 11.06 3.96
CA LEU A 294 -13.79 11.00 5.42
C LEU A 294 -14.46 9.78 6.07
N THR A 295 -15.61 9.33 5.56
CA THR A 295 -16.26 8.09 6.03
C THR A 295 -15.59 6.83 5.49
N TRP A 296 -14.91 6.91 4.35
CA TRP A 296 -14.14 5.82 3.76
C TRP A 296 -12.79 5.59 4.45
N LEU A 297 -12.11 6.63 4.93
CA LEU A 297 -10.79 6.52 5.58
C LEU A 297 -10.74 5.52 6.76
N PRO A 298 -11.72 5.46 7.69
CA PRO A 298 -11.74 4.43 8.73
C PRO A 298 -11.80 3.00 8.19
N LEU A 299 -12.50 2.77 7.07
CA LEU A 299 -12.56 1.47 6.42
C LEU A 299 -11.19 1.09 5.84
N LEU A 300 -10.52 2.05 5.19
CA LEU A 300 -9.14 1.88 4.70
C LEU A 300 -8.20 1.50 5.83
N HIS A 301 -8.26 2.23 6.95
CA HIS A 301 -7.42 1.95 8.11
C HIS A 301 -7.71 0.57 8.73
N SER A 302 -8.98 0.19 8.80
CA SER A 302 -9.39 -1.14 9.29
C SER A 302 -8.85 -2.26 8.42
N ALA A 303 -8.97 -2.16 7.09
CA ALA A 303 -8.42 -3.14 6.15
C ALA A 303 -6.88 -3.17 6.18
N ALA A 304 -6.24 -1.99 6.27
CA ALA A 304 -4.79 -1.87 6.39
C ALA A 304 -4.26 -2.55 7.67
N SER A 305 -4.97 -2.40 8.79
CA SER A 305 -4.64 -3.08 10.03
C SER A 305 -4.67 -4.60 9.87
N VAL A 306 -5.68 -5.18 9.22
CA VAL A 306 -5.73 -6.63 8.95
C VAL A 306 -4.58 -7.06 8.02
N LEU A 307 -4.28 -6.27 7.00
CA LEU A 307 -3.15 -6.52 6.09
C LEU A 307 -1.81 -6.51 6.82
N LEU A 308 -1.60 -5.58 7.77
CA LEU A 308 -0.39 -5.50 8.58
C LEU A 308 -0.15 -6.72 9.47
N HIS A 309 -1.22 -7.40 9.90
CA HIS A 309 -1.14 -8.62 10.70
C HIS A 309 -1.19 -9.91 9.85
N SER A 310 -1.36 -9.79 8.54
CA SER A 310 -1.39 -10.94 7.62
C SER A 310 0.00 -11.49 7.39
N LYS A 311 0.14 -12.83 7.33
CA LYS A 311 1.42 -13.49 7.05
C LYS A 311 1.88 -13.32 5.59
N MET A 312 0.96 -12.98 4.70
CA MET A 312 1.18 -12.89 3.25
C MET A 312 0.39 -11.73 2.64
N PHE A 313 0.84 -11.27 1.47
CA PHE A 313 0.20 -10.23 0.67
C PHE A 313 -0.84 -10.84 -0.27
N TYR A 314 -2.09 -10.95 0.16
CA TYR A 314 -3.16 -11.56 -0.64
C TYR A 314 -3.80 -10.62 -1.66
N VAL A 315 -3.79 -9.31 -1.41
CA VAL A 315 -4.47 -8.30 -2.25
C VAL A 315 -4.02 -8.34 -3.72
N PRO A 316 -2.72 -8.44 -4.04
CA PRO A 316 -2.29 -8.55 -5.44
C PRO A 316 -2.89 -9.76 -6.18
N PHE A 317 -3.09 -10.87 -5.47
CA PHE A 317 -3.75 -12.06 -6.05
C PHE A 317 -5.23 -11.83 -6.32
N LEU A 318 -5.91 -10.93 -5.61
CA LEU A 318 -7.32 -10.61 -5.89
C LEU A 318 -7.46 -9.74 -7.13
N ILE A 319 -6.54 -8.79 -7.32
CA ILE A 319 -6.72 -7.72 -8.30
C ILE A 319 -5.97 -7.96 -9.62
N CYS A 320 -4.83 -8.67 -9.62
CA CYS A 320 -4.07 -8.91 -10.84
C CYS A 320 -4.84 -9.83 -11.81
N LYS A 321 -5.30 -9.30 -12.94
CA LYS A 321 -6.08 -10.05 -13.95
C LYS A 321 -5.28 -11.12 -14.69
N THR A 322 -3.94 -11.13 -14.57
CA THR A 322 -3.09 -11.97 -15.42
C THR A 322 -2.03 -12.72 -14.61
N PRO A 323 -2.34 -13.94 -14.14
CA PRO A 323 -1.31 -14.93 -13.86
C PRO A 323 -0.69 -15.50 -15.15
N GLU A 324 -1.09 -15.06 -16.34
CA GLU A 324 -0.68 -15.65 -17.63
C GLU A 324 0.69 -15.18 -18.16
N ARG A 325 1.25 -16.02 -19.04
CA ARG A 325 2.61 -15.97 -19.61
C ARG A 325 2.88 -14.65 -20.34
N LEU A 326 4.10 -14.13 -20.21
CA LEU A 326 4.61 -13.20 -21.23
C LEU A 326 4.74 -13.98 -22.55
N PRO A 327 4.35 -13.41 -23.70
CA PRO A 327 4.80 -13.97 -24.98
C PRO A 327 6.33 -13.96 -24.97
N ASP A 328 6.92 -15.12 -25.29
CA ASP A 328 8.37 -15.26 -25.40
C ASP A 328 8.90 -14.19 -26.37
N LEU A 329 9.74 -13.28 -25.85
CA LEU A 329 10.53 -12.31 -26.62
C LEU A 329 11.94 -12.85 -26.78
#